data_AF-A0A914P2M7-F1
#
_entry.id   AF-A0A914P2M7-F1
#
_cell.length_a   1.000
_cell.length_b   1.000
_cell.length_c   1.000
_cell.angle_alpha   90.00
_cell.angle_beta   90.00
_cell.angle_gamma   90.00
#
_symmetry.space_group_name_H-M   'P 1'
#
loop_
_entity.id
_entity.type
_entity.pdbx_description
1 polymer ?
#
loop_
_entity_poly.entity_id
_entity_poly.type
_entity_poly.pdbx_seq_one_letter_code
_entity_poly.pdbx_strand_id
1 'polypeptide(L)'
;MLDRNAIDKAVLTQKENASEQWPNIAPFYTDISCSASHLEVSSFTLLFMISLIVAFAIGAPAVIFLAYNSFSILNEQKSVMSEKTYRMHRQLLITLIFQLLVPTITLFAPYSIVTAFIIAGAEDFGWLSQTSIILGSLHSTLNTCMMLYFIQPYRLAVLKVFKLEAWLTAKPTLVHSVTP
;
A
#
# COMPACT_ATOMS: atom_id res chain seq x y z
N MET A 1 -5.22 26.19 -30.86
CA MET A 1 -4.36 25.14 -31.46
C MET A 1 -2.93 25.56 -31.18
N LEU A 2 -2.32 25.02 -30.13
CA LEU A 2 -0.91 25.27 -29.83
C LEU A 2 -0.07 24.51 -30.87
N ASP A 3 0.84 25.22 -31.52
CA ASP A 3 1.68 24.70 -32.60
C ASP A 3 2.58 23.58 -32.08
N ARG A 4 2.33 22.36 -32.54
CA ARG A 4 3.03 21.14 -32.13
C ARG A 4 4.55 21.27 -32.31
N ASN A 5 4.97 22.03 -33.31
CA ASN A 5 6.39 22.25 -33.60
C ASN A 5 7.09 23.13 -32.54
N ALA A 6 6.36 24.02 -31.88
CA ALA A 6 6.90 24.87 -30.82
C ALA A 6 7.12 24.08 -29.53
N ILE A 7 6.22 23.13 -29.25
CA ILE A 7 6.33 22.21 -28.12
C ILE A 7 7.51 21.26 -28.34
N ASP A 8 7.63 20.67 -29.54
CA ASP A 8 8.72 19.77 -29.88
C ASP A 8 10.09 20.46 -29.76
N LYS A 9 10.20 21.74 -30.17
CA LYS A 9 11.43 22.51 -29.98
C LYS A 9 11.75 22.76 -28.51
N ALA A 10 10.77 23.13 -27.69
CA ALA A 10 11.00 23.37 -26.26
C ALA A 10 11.48 22.10 -25.54
N VAL A 11 10.88 20.95 -25.88
CA VAL A 11 11.28 19.64 -25.36
C VAL A 11 12.71 19.28 -25.76
N LEU A 12 13.08 19.52 -27.02
CA LEU A 12 14.43 19.25 -27.51
C LEU A 12 15.48 20.13 -26.82
N THR A 13 15.20 21.42 -26.62
CA THR A 13 16.11 22.34 -25.93
C THR A 13 16.27 21.96 -24.45
N GLN A 14 15.21 21.53 -23.78
CA GLN A 14 15.30 21.05 -22.39
C GLN A 14 16.10 19.74 -22.27
N LYS A 15 15.95 18.85 -23.26
CA LYS A 15 16.71 17.59 -23.37
C LYS A 15 18.21 17.83 -23.51
N GLU A 16 18.58 18.80 -24.34
CA GLU A 16 19.97 19.18 -24.58
C GLU A 16 20.62 19.76 -23.31
N ASN A 17 19.95 20.70 -22.64
CA ASN A 17 20.43 21.29 -21.39
C ASN A 17 20.56 20.28 -20.24
N ALA A 18 19.60 19.34 -20.13
CA ALA A 18 19.66 18.28 -19.11
C ALA A 18 20.80 17.28 -19.39
N SER A 19 21.10 17.02 -20.66
CA SER A 19 22.21 16.14 -21.06
C SER A 19 23.58 16.74 -20.79
N GLU A 20 23.70 18.07 -20.88
CA GLU A 20 24.93 18.81 -20.58
C GLU A 20 25.19 18.88 -19.07
N GLN A 21 24.13 19.08 -18.27
CA GLN A 21 24.27 19.30 -16.84
C GLN A 21 24.45 17.99 -16.02
N TRP A 22 23.89 16.86 -16.47
CA TRP A 22 23.99 15.58 -15.77
C TRP A 22 24.18 14.39 -16.72
N PRO A 23 25.37 14.27 -17.37
CA PRO A 23 25.58 13.31 -18.47
C PRO A 23 25.37 11.84 -18.05
N ASN A 24 25.61 11.50 -16.77
CA ASN A 24 25.46 10.15 -16.25
C ASN A 24 24.01 9.75 -15.92
N ILE A 25 23.08 10.71 -15.83
CA ILE A 25 21.68 10.49 -15.44
C ILE A 25 20.72 10.91 -16.57
N ALA A 26 21.21 11.69 -17.53
CA ALA A 26 20.53 12.08 -18.75
C ALA A 26 19.76 10.94 -19.45
N PRO A 27 20.33 9.74 -19.70
CA PRO A 27 19.60 8.67 -20.39
C PRO A 27 18.32 8.26 -19.64
N PHE A 28 18.33 8.25 -18.31
CA PHE A 28 17.17 7.89 -17.48
C PHE A 28 16.07 8.96 -17.56
N TYR A 29 16.42 10.24 -17.52
CA TYR A 29 15.45 11.32 -17.67
C TYR A 29 14.89 11.41 -19.09
N THR A 30 15.72 11.18 -20.11
CA THR A 30 15.26 11.23 -21.50
C THR A 30 14.28 10.11 -21.84
N ASP A 31 14.39 8.93 -21.23
CA ASP A 31 13.40 7.86 -21.39
C ASP A 31 12.06 8.21 -20.71
N ILE A 32 12.11 8.79 -19.51
CA ILE A 32 10.91 9.21 -18.77
C ILE A 32 10.21 10.37 -19.48
N SER A 33 10.96 11.37 -19.95
CA SER A 33 10.44 12.54 -20.65
C SER A 33 9.95 12.22 -22.07
N CYS A 34 10.62 11.31 -22.80
CA CYS A 34 10.16 10.83 -24.11
C CYS A 34 8.86 10.02 -23.99
N SER A 35 8.74 9.23 -22.91
CA SER A 35 7.49 8.55 -22.57
C SER A 35 6.37 9.52 -22.15
N ALA A 36 6.70 10.74 -21.72
CA ALA A 36 5.74 11.78 -21.36
C ALA A 36 5.32 12.65 -22.56
N SER A 37 6.24 12.92 -23.51
CA SER A 37 5.96 13.73 -24.70
C SER A 37 5.17 12.97 -25.78
N HIS A 38 5.24 11.63 -25.80
CA HIS A 38 4.29 10.80 -26.54
C HIS A 38 3.04 10.55 -25.70
N LEU A 39 2.19 11.58 -25.60
CA LEU A 39 0.84 11.52 -25.06
C LEU A 39 -0.12 10.73 -25.98
N GLU A 40 0.34 9.60 -26.52
CA GLU A 40 -0.55 8.48 -26.79
C GLU A 40 -0.59 7.70 -25.49
N VAL A 41 -1.73 7.70 -24.81
CA VAL A 41 -1.96 6.81 -23.67
C VAL A 41 -1.56 5.40 -24.11
N SER A 42 -0.38 4.95 -23.66
CA SER A 42 0.11 3.62 -24.01
C SER A 42 -0.97 2.62 -23.62
N SER A 43 -1.23 1.64 -24.48
CA SER A 43 -2.20 0.58 -24.22
C SER A 43 -1.98 -0.05 -22.83
N PHE A 44 -0.73 -0.10 -22.36
CA PHE A 44 -0.38 -0.54 -21.02
C PHE A 44 -0.97 0.32 -19.89
N THR A 45 -0.86 1.65 -19.99
CA THR A 45 -1.41 2.59 -18.99
C THR A 45 -2.93 2.49 -18.92
N LEU A 46 -3.60 2.33 -20.07
CA LEU A 46 -5.05 2.13 -20.12
C LEU A 46 -5.48 0.79 -19.49
N LEU A 47 -4.78 -0.30 -19.80
CA LEU A 47 -5.06 -1.62 -19.21
C LEU A 47 -4.84 -1.62 -17.69
N PHE A 48 -3.80 -0.95 -17.22
CA PHE A 48 -3.55 -0.78 -15.79
C PHE A 48 -4.68 -0.01 -15.10
N MET A 49 -5.21 1.03 -15.73
CA MET A 49 -6.35 1.79 -15.18
C MET A 49 -7.64 0.99 -15.14
N ILE A 50 -7.94 0.26 -16.21
CA ILE A 50 -9.10 -0.63 -16.25
C ILE A 50 -8.98 -1.68 -15.14
N SER A 51 -7.80 -2.26 -14.94
CA SER A 51 -7.60 -3.25 -13.88
C SER A 51 -7.76 -2.66 -12.48
N LEU A 52 -7.27 -1.43 -12.23
CA LEU A 52 -7.49 -0.73 -10.95
C LEU A 52 -8.97 -0.44 -10.69
N ILE A 53 -9.70 0.03 -11.70
CA ILE A 53 -11.13 0.34 -11.58
C ILE A 53 -11.92 -0.93 -11.30
N VAL A 54 -11.67 -2.01 -12.04
CA VAL A 54 -12.33 -3.31 -11.85
C VAL A 54 -12.01 -3.88 -10.47
N ALA A 55 -10.74 -3.82 -10.06
CA ALA A 55 -10.31 -4.30 -8.75
C ALA A 55 -11.01 -3.54 -7.62
N PHE A 56 -11.18 -2.21 -7.74
CA PHE A 56 -11.87 -1.43 -6.71
C PHE A 56 -13.39 -1.65 -6.73
N ALA A 57 -13.99 -1.69 -7.93
CA ALA A 57 -15.43 -1.89 -8.11
C ALA A 57 -15.92 -3.23 -7.58
N ILE A 58 -15.12 -4.29 -7.70
CA ILE A 58 -15.45 -5.62 -7.19
C ILE A 58 -14.91 -5.82 -5.77
N GLY A 59 -13.65 -5.42 -5.53
CA GLY A 59 -12.93 -5.69 -4.30
C GLY A 59 -13.48 -4.94 -3.10
N ALA A 60 -13.78 -3.64 -3.22
CA ALA A 60 -14.26 -2.86 -2.08
C ALA A 60 -15.63 -3.35 -1.56
N PRO A 61 -16.66 -3.60 -2.41
CA PRO A 61 -17.91 -4.20 -1.96
C PRO A 61 -17.72 -5.60 -1.38
N ALA A 62 -16.88 -6.44 -2.00
CA ALA A 62 -16.62 -7.79 -1.51
C ALA A 62 -15.98 -7.78 -0.11
N VAL A 63 -15.00 -6.90 0.13
CA VAL A 63 -14.35 -6.73 1.42
C VAL A 63 -15.35 -6.25 2.48
N ILE A 64 -16.16 -5.25 2.16
CA ILE A 64 -17.18 -4.71 3.09
C ILE A 64 -18.20 -5.81 3.43
N PHE A 65 -18.70 -6.52 2.43
CA PHE A 65 -19.64 -7.62 2.61
C PHE A 65 -19.04 -8.74 3.47
N LEU A 66 -17.82 -9.17 3.17
CA LEU A 66 -17.14 -10.21 3.93
C LEU A 66 -16.87 -9.78 5.37
N ALA A 67 -16.44 -8.53 5.58
CA ALA A 67 -16.22 -7.98 6.91
C ALA A 67 -17.54 -7.99 7.70
N TYR A 68 -18.62 -7.44 7.13
CA TYR A 68 -19.94 -7.43 7.75
C TYR A 68 -20.40 -8.84 8.13
N ASN A 69 -20.34 -9.78 7.18
CA ASN A 69 -20.75 -11.16 7.40
C ASN A 69 -19.91 -11.83 8.50
N SER A 70 -18.58 -11.61 8.47
CA SER A 70 -17.66 -12.15 9.49
C SER A 70 -17.95 -11.60 10.88
N PHE A 71 -18.28 -10.32 11.01
CA PHE A 71 -18.68 -9.75 12.31
C PHE A 71 -20.05 -10.23 12.77
N SER A 72 -21.01 -10.43 11.85
CA SER A 72 -22.33 -10.97 12.16
C SER A 72 -22.20 -12.39 12.73
N ILE A 73 -21.52 -13.27 12.00
CA ILE A 73 -21.27 -14.66 12.43
C ILE A 73 -20.53 -14.67 13.77
N LEU A 74 -19.51 -13.84 13.93
CA LEU A 74 -18.77 -13.78 15.19
C LEU A 74 -19.67 -13.36 16.36
N ASN A 75 -20.59 -12.42 16.16
CA ASN A 75 -21.54 -11.99 17.18
C ASN A 75 -22.57 -13.05 17.52
N GLU A 76 -23.06 -13.81 16.54
CA GLU A 76 -23.98 -14.95 16.76
C GLU A 76 -23.29 -16.06 17.56
N GLN A 77 -22.03 -16.34 17.28
CA GLN A 77 -21.24 -17.37 17.96
C GLN A 77 -20.74 -16.93 19.35
N LYS A 78 -21.04 -15.70 19.81
CA LYS A 78 -20.56 -15.17 21.10
C LYS A 78 -21.01 -16.01 22.30
N SER A 79 -22.20 -16.61 22.25
CA SER A 79 -22.76 -17.43 23.33
C SER A 79 -22.27 -18.89 23.30
N VAL A 80 -21.80 -19.36 22.15
CA VAL A 80 -21.36 -20.76 21.93
C VAL A 80 -19.85 -20.89 22.10
N MET A 81 -19.09 -19.88 21.68
CA MET A 81 -17.64 -19.89 21.67
C MET A 81 -17.06 -19.47 23.03
N SER A 82 -15.99 -20.14 23.46
CA SER A 82 -15.25 -19.71 24.65
C SER A 82 -14.75 -18.27 24.51
N GLU A 83 -14.69 -17.54 25.61
CA GLU A 83 -14.26 -16.13 25.61
C GLU A 83 -12.86 -15.94 24.98
N LYS A 84 -11.96 -16.90 25.20
CA LYS A 84 -10.61 -16.91 24.63
C LYS A 84 -10.63 -17.00 23.11
N THR A 85 -11.38 -17.94 22.55
CA THR A 85 -11.46 -18.15 21.10
C THR A 85 -12.18 -16.98 20.42
N TYR A 86 -13.23 -16.44 21.05
CA TYR A 86 -13.95 -15.26 20.55
C TYR A 86 -13.04 -14.04 20.43
N ARG A 87 -12.27 -13.73 21.48
CA ARG A 87 -11.31 -12.62 21.49
C ARG A 87 -10.25 -12.79 20.40
N MET A 88 -9.78 -14.02 20.18
CA MET A 88 -8.82 -14.33 19.12
C MET A 88 -9.39 -14.05 17.72
N HIS A 89 -10.57 -14.57 17.39
CA HIS A 89 -11.20 -14.30 16.09
C HIS A 89 -11.51 -12.82 15.88
N ARG A 90 -12.00 -12.13 16.91
CA ARG A 90 -12.25 -10.68 16.84
C ARG A 90 -10.97 -9.90 16.51
N GLN A 91 -9.86 -10.25 17.16
CA GLN A 91 -8.56 -9.62 16.92
C GLN A 91 -8.05 -9.89 15.50
N LEU A 92 -8.22 -11.12 14.99
CA LEU A 92 -7.84 -11.46 13.62
C LEU A 92 -8.66 -10.68 12.58
N LEU A 93 -9.98 -10.57 12.75
CA LEU A 93 -10.84 -9.78 11.85
C LEU A 93 -10.49 -8.30 11.86
N ILE A 94 -10.27 -7.71 13.03
CA ILE A 94 -9.84 -6.31 13.14
C ILE A 94 -8.50 -6.12 12.44
N THR A 95 -7.54 -7.02 12.67
CA THR A 95 -6.24 -6.94 12.00
C THR A 95 -6.38 -7.02 10.48
N LEU A 96 -7.23 -7.92 9.98
CA LEU A 96 -7.47 -8.08 8.55
C LEU A 96 -8.01 -6.79 7.92
N ILE A 97 -8.91 -6.08 8.60
CA ILE A 97 -9.37 -4.76 8.13
C ILE A 97 -8.20 -3.79 8.01
N PHE A 98 -7.35 -3.68 9.03
CA PHE A 98 -6.17 -2.81 8.97
C PHE A 98 -5.21 -3.21 7.85
N GLN A 99 -5.00 -4.52 7.64
CA GLN A 99 -4.18 -5.04 6.56
C GLN A 99 -4.72 -4.74 5.17
N LEU A 100 -6.04 -4.58 5.02
CA LEU A 100 -6.66 -4.15 3.75
C LEU A 100 -6.58 -2.63 3.56
N LEU A 101 -6.63 -1.86 4.64
CA LEU A 101 -6.50 -0.40 4.59
C LEU A 101 -5.08 0.05 4.21
N VAL A 102 -4.04 -0.62 4.72
CA VAL A 102 -2.64 -0.27 4.42
C VAL A 102 -2.34 -0.19 2.92
N PRO A 103 -2.51 -1.25 2.10
CA PRO A 103 -2.25 -1.20 0.66
C PRO A 103 -3.20 -0.24 -0.05
N THR A 104 -4.42 -0.02 0.46
CA THR A 104 -5.32 0.98 -0.11
C THR A 104 -4.71 2.40 -0.02
N ILE A 105 -4.07 2.71 1.11
CA ILE A 105 -3.44 4.02 1.33
C ILE A 105 -2.04 4.10 0.70
N THR A 106 -1.23 3.04 0.78
CA THR A 106 0.18 3.08 0.36
C THR A 106 0.40 2.69 -1.10
N LEU A 107 -0.55 2.00 -1.73
CA LEU A 107 -0.52 1.65 -3.16
C LEU A 107 -1.63 2.36 -3.92
N PHE A 108 -2.90 2.09 -3.61
CA PHE A 108 -3.99 2.58 -4.47
C PHE A 108 -4.06 4.11 -4.55
N ALA A 109 -3.97 4.81 -3.41
CA ALA A 109 -4.01 6.26 -3.40
C ALA A 109 -2.85 6.91 -4.20
N PRO A 110 -1.56 6.66 -3.92
CA PRO A 110 -0.47 7.31 -4.64
C PRO A 110 -0.43 6.95 -6.15
N TYR A 111 -0.75 5.71 -6.52
CA TYR A 111 -0.78 5.30 -7.93
C TYR A 111 -1.97 5.90 -8.70
N SER A 112 -3.14 6.02 -8.08
CA SER A 112 -4.29 6.67 -8.71
C SER A 112 -4.05 8.17 -8.93
N ILE A 113 -3.42 8.85 -7.97
CA ILE A 113 -3.05 10.27 -8.10
C ILE A 113 -2.04 10.44 -9.25
N VAL A 114 -0.95 9.68 -9.28
CA VAL A 114 0.04 9.76 -10.39
C VAL A 114 -0.64 9.55 -11.74
N THR A 115 -1.54 8.57 -11.84
CA THR A 115 -2.22 8.31 -13.12
C THR A 115 -3.19 9.42 -13.50
N ALA A 116 -3.86 10.05 -12.55
CA ALA A 116 -4.69 11.22 -12.82
C ALA A 116 -3.87 12.41 -13.36
N PHE A 117 -2.65 12.63 -12.82
CA PHE A 117 -1.74 13.67 -13.31
C PHE A 117 -1.24 13.39 -14.75
N ILE A 118 -0.96 12.12 -15.07
CA ILE A 118 -0.60 11.70 -16.43
C ILE A 118 -1.72 12.04 -17.41
N ILE A 119 -2.98 11.74 -17.04
CA ILE A 119 -4.15 12.04 -17.89
C ILE A 119 -4.36 13.56 -18.04
N ALA A 120 -4.12 14.31 -16.97
CA ALA A 120 -4.24 15.77 -16.99
C ALA A 120 -3.14 16.45 -17.83
N GLY A 121 -2.12 15.70 -18.29
CA GLY A 121 -1.00 16.25 -19.05
C GLY A 121 -0.12 17.18 -18.22
N ALA A 122 -0.06 16.99 -16.90
CA ALA A 122 0.81 17.78 -16.05
C ALA A 122 2.28 17.39 -16.30
N GLU A 123 3.19 18.35 -16.40
CA GLU A 123 4.60 18.08 -16.77
C GLU A 123 5.52 17.89 -15.55
N ASP A 124 5.14 18.38 -14.36
CA ASP A 124 5.98 18.43 -13.14
C ASP A 124 5.52 17.48 -12.00
N PHE A 125 5.39 16.18 -12.27
CA PHE A 125 4.97 15.19 -11.26
C PHE A 125 6.03 14.09 -10.97
N GLY A 126 7.28 14.29 -11.42
CA GLY A 126 8.35 13.30 -11.26
C GLY A 126 8.72 12.97 -9.80
N TRP A 127 8.54 13.91 -8.86
CA TRP A 127 8.74 13.64 -7.44
C TRP A 127 7.62 12.76 -6.85
N LEU A 128 6.39 12.93 -7.36
CA LEU A 128 5.22 12.17 -6.93
C LEU A 128 5.33 10.72 -7.41
N SER A 129 5.75 10.49 -8.67
CA SER A 129 5.95 9.14 -9.20
C SER A 129 7.02 8.35 -8.44
N GLN A 130 8.16 8.99 -8.13
CA GLN A 130 9.22 8.38 -7.31
C GLN A 130 8.73 8.05 -5.89
N THR A 131 7.96 8.96 -5.28
CA THR A 131 7.38 8.72 -3.95
C THR A 131 6.41 7.53 -3.97
N SER A 132 5.58 7.41 -5.01
CA SER A 132 4.65 6.30 -5.19
C SER A 132 5.37 4.95 -5.31
N ILE A 133 6.50 4.89 -6.01
CA ILE A 133 7.32 3.68 -6.14
C ILE A 133 7.93 3.28 -4.78
N ILE A 134 8.40 4.24 -4.00
CA ILE A 134 8.98 3.98 -2.67
C ILE A 134 7.89 3.46 -1.71
N LEU A 135 6.74 4.15 -1.66
CA LEU A 135 5.59 3.71 -0.85
C LEU A 135 5.09 2.33 -1.29
N GLY A 136 5.07 2.10 -2.60
CA GLY A 136 4.73 0.81 -3.17
C GLY A 136 5.74 -0.27 -2.80
N SER A 137 7.04 0.02 -2.69
CA SER A 137 8.03 -0.96 -2.24
C SER A 137 7.90 -1.26 -0.74
N LEU A 138 7.47 -0.28 0.06
CA LEU A 138 7.32 -0.43 1.52
C LEU A 138 6.00 -1.10 1.94
N HIS A 139 5.01 -1.20 1.06
CA HIS A 139 3.68 -1.71 1.44
C HIS A 139 3.73 -3.11 2.06
N SER A 140 4.53 -4.03 1.50
CA SER A 140 4.63 -5.41 1.99
C SER A 140 5.26 -5.46 3.38
N THR A 141 6.28 -4.63 3.61
CA THR A 141 6.93 -4.48 4.91
C THR A 141 5.95 -3.92 5.93
N LEU A 142 5.21 -2.86 5.59
CA LEU A 142 4.20 -2.26 6.47
C LEU A 142 3.07 -3.25 6.78
N ASN A 143 2.62 -4.05 5.82
CA ASN A 143 1.60 -5.07 6.03
C ASN A 143 2.07 -6.15 7.03
N THR A 144 3.31 -6.61 6.90
CA THR A 144 3.92 -7.55 7.84
C THR A 144 4.11 -6.91 9.22
N CYS A 145 4.57 -5.67 9.29
CA CYS A 145 4.69 -4.93 10.55
C CYS A 145 3.33 -4.80 11.27
N MET A 146 2.25 -4.49 10.53
CA MET A 146 0.90 -4.43 11.09
C MET A 146 0.42 -5.79 11.59
N MET A 147 0.65 -6.86 10.82
CA MET A 147 0.34 -8.22 11.26
C MET A 147 1.01 -8.54 12.61
N LEU A 148 2.33 -8.29 12.67
CA LEU A 148 3.12 -8.52 13.87
C LEU A 148 2.61 -7.66 15.02
N TYR A 149 2.33 -6.38 14.80
CA TYR A 149 1.86 -5.49 15.86
C TYR A 149 0.50 -5.90 16.43
N PHE A 150 -0.47 -6.20 15.57
CA PHE A 150 -1.85 -6.42 16.00
C PHE A 150 -2.15 -7.85 16.47
N ILE A 151 -1.44 -8.87 15.97
CA ILE A 151 -1.74 -10.27 16.31
C ILE A 151 -0.83 -10.75 17.44
N GLN A 152 -1.41 -10.86 18.63
CA GLN A 152 -0.71 -11.26 19.85
C GLN A 152 0.11 -12.57 19.75
N PRO A 153 -0.40 -13.69 19.20
CA PRO A 153 0.39 -14.91 19.12
C PRO A 153 1.64 -14.77 18.22
N TYR A 154 1.56 -13.97 17.16
CA TYR A 154 2.73 -13.70 16.30
C TYR A 154 3.82 -12.93 17.05
N ARG A 155 3.47 -11.91 17.86
CA ARG A 155 4.44 -11.20 18.71
C ARG A 155 5.18 -12.14 19.65
N LEU A 156 4.42 -13.02 20.31
CA LEU A 156 4.98 -13.98 21.25
C LEU A 156 5.87 -15.01 20.55
N ALA A 157 5.49 -15.46 19.36
CA ALA A 157 6.32 -16.35 18.55
C ALA A 157 7.63 -15.68 18.11
N VAL A 158 7.57 -14.44 17.63
CA VAL A 158 8.76 -13.67 17.23
C VAL A 158 9.71 -13.46 18.41
N LEU A 159 9.20 -13.04 19.57
CA LEU A 159 10.03 -12.88 20.77
C LEU A 159 10.73 -14.17 21.20
N LYS A 160 10.05 -15.33 21.06
CA LYS A 160 10.64 -16.65 21.31
C LYS A 160 11.72 -17.02 20.29
N VAL A 161 11.47 -16.80 19.00
CA VAL A 161 12.44 -17.10 17.92
C VAL A 161 13.73 -16.29 18.11
N PHE A 162 13.61 -15.01 18.47
CA PHE A 162 14.75 -14.14 18.72
C PHE A 162 15.36 -14.33 20.12
N LYS A 163 14.92 -15.33 20.90
CA LYS A 163 15.39 -15.62 22.27
C LYS A 163 15.42 -14.38 23.17
N LEU A 164 14.50 -13.44 22.96
CA LEU A 164 14.35 -12.25 23.79
C LEU A 164 13.58 -12.59 25.08
N GLU A 165 13.94 -13.72 25.71
CA GLU A 165 13.25 -14.26 26.89
C GLU A 165 13.42 -13.36 28.12
N ALA A 166 14.46 -12.51 28.13
CA ALA A 166 14.70 -11.51 29.17
C ALA A 166 13.56 -10.49 29.34
N TRP A 167 12.74 -10.23 28.31
CA TRP A 167 11.61 -9.31 28.40
C TRP A 167 10.35 -9.95 29.01
N LEU A 168 10.21 -11.28 28.91
CA LEU A 168 9.05 -12.01 29.45
C LEU A 168 9.21 -12.35 30.94
N THR A 169 10.44 -12.53 31.42
CA THR A 169 10.73 -12.74 32.84
C THR A 169 10.56 -11.47 33.70
N ALA A 170 10.44 -10.29 33.08
CA ALA A 170 10.31 -9.01 33.78
C ALA A 170 8.86 -8.60 34.13
N LYS A 171 7.84 -9.36 33.70
CA LYS A 171 6.44 -9.08 34.05
C LYS A 171 6.03 -9.96 35.23
N PRO A 172 5.88 -9.43 36.46
CA PRO A 172 5.46 -10.25 37.59
C PRO A 172 4.04 -10.75 37.32
N THR A 173 3.94 -12.07 37.32
CA THR A 173 2.70 -12.83 37.39
C THR A 173 1.87 -12.33 38.58
N LEU A 174 0.77 -11.61 38.31
CA LEU A 174 -0.38 -11.57 39.21
C LEU A 174 -1.09 -12.92 39.14
N VAL A 175 -0.44 -13.94 39.70
CA VAL A 175 -0.99 -15.25 40.01
C VAL A 175 -0.79 -15.43 41.50
N HIS A 176 -1.65 -14.82 42.31
CA HIS A 176 -2.03 -15.14 43.70
C HIS A 176 -3.26 -14.25 43.95
N SER A 177 -4.44 -14.69 44.37
CA SER A 177 -4.86 -15.89 45.08
C SER A 177 -6.39 -15.99 44.98
N VAL A 178 -6.91 -17.07 44.40
CA VAL A 178 -8.22 -17.61 44.83
C VAL A 178 -7.96 -19.07 45.16
N THR A 179 -7.89 -19.33 46.45
CA THR A 179 -7.84 -20.65 47.09
C THR A 179 -8.99 -20.69 48.09
N PRO A 180 -9.38 -21.89 48.52
CA PRO A 180 -10.27 -22.84 47.87
C PRO A 180 -11.75 -22.58 48.21
#